data_AF-A0A840N4C2-F1
#
_entry.id   AF-A0A840N4C2-F1
#
_cell.length_a   1.000
_cell.length_b   1.000
_cell.length_c   1.000
_cell.angle_alpha   90.00
_cell.angle_beta   90.00
_cell.angle_gamma   90.00
#
_symmetry.space_group_name_H-M   'P 1'
#
loop_
_entity.id
_entity.type
_entity.pdbx_description
1 polymer ?
#
loop_
_entity_poly.entity_id
_entity_poly.type
_entity_poly.pdbx_seq_one_letter_code
_entity_poly.pdbx_strand_id
1 'polypeptide(L)'
;MRSNLGNVALPTPPNDHRSASNDVPVETHSSREQSNDRSASSHHIEIEDGAFCVDSSTLGSLLHIHPADIPELMRKHAITSVCERGIDDHEGQFRLSFFYGNRRGRLRVDESGRILQRSVVDFGERPPVMHKPQS
;
A
#
# COMPACT_ATOMS: atom_id res chain seq x y z
N MET A 1 -46.46 45.42 35.67
CA MET A 1 -46.77 44.12 36.32
C MET A 1 -45.68 43.14 35.87
N ARG A 2 -44.52 43.10 36.52
CA ARG A 2 -44.07 42.08 37.50
C ARG A 2 -44.53 40.65 37.17
N SER A 3 -43.58 39.78 36.79
CA SER A 3 -43.53 38.38 37.21
C SER A 3 -42.09 37.85 37.07
N ASN A 4 -41.59 37.39 38.20
CA ASN A 4 -40.26 36.87 38.49
C ASN A 4 -40.35 35.34 38.45
N LEU A 5 -39.59 34.65 37.60
CA LEU A 5 -39.42 33.19 37.71
C LEU A 5 -38.07 32.92 38.37
N GLY A 6 -38.15 32.45 39.61
CA GLY A 6 -37.02 32.09 40.44
C GLY A 6 -36.38 30.77 40.03
N ASN A 7 -35.07 30.72 40.30
CA ASN A 7 -34.20 29.55 40.37
C ASN A 7 -34.84 28.35 41.08
N VAL A 8 -34.67 27.16 40.52
CA VAL A 8 -34.71 25.90 41.26
C VAL A 8 -33.44 25.13 40.93
N ALA A 9 -32.62 24.91 41.96
CA ALA A 9 -31.38 24.16 41.92
C ALA A 9 -31.65 22.65 42.00
N LEU A 10 -30.85 21.85 41.28
CA LEU A 10 -30.69 20.41 41.53
C LEU A 10 -29.20 20.09 41.75
N PRO A 11 -28.88 19.21 42.72
CA PRO A 11 -27.51 19.00 43.23
C PRO A 11 -26.67 18.03 42.38
N THR A 12 -25.38 18.31 42.27
CA THR A 12 -24.36 17.38 41.75
C THR A 12 -24.01 16.33 42.82
N PRO A 13 -23.84 15.04 42.45
CA PRO A 13 -23.34 14.03 43.39
C PRO A 13 -21.84 14.20 43.66
N PRO A 14 -21.35 13.89 44.87
CA PRO A 14 -19.93 13.84 45.18
C PRO A 14 -19.33 12.55 44.60
N ASN A 15 -18.28 12.66 43.80
CA ASN A 15 -17.52 11.48 43.40
C ASN A 15 -16.43 11.23 44.46
N ASP A 16 -16.64 10.21 45.28
CA ASP A 16 -15.77 9.81 46.37
C ASP A 16 -14.40 9.33 45.87
N HIS A 17 -13.35 9.85 46.48
CA HIS A 17 -12.00 9.32 46.38
C HIS A 17 -11.92 8.00 47.15
N ARG A 18 -11.71 6.87 46.45
CA ARG A 18 -11.13 5.67 47.06
C ARG A 18 -9.94 5.17 46.26
N SER A 19 -8.78 5.35 46.88
CA SER A 19 -7.56 4.60 46.62
C SER A 19 -7.85 3.11 46.74
N ALA A 20 -7.60 2.36 45.67
CA ALA A 20 -7.33 0.94 45.73
C ALA A 20 -5.92 0.76 45.16
N SER A 21 -4.98 0.53 46.07
CA SER A 21 -3.71 -0.11 45.81
C SER A 21 -3.99 -1.43 45.10
N ASN A 22 -3.37 -1.66 43.95
CA ASN A 22 -3.14 -3.02 43.47
C ASN A 22 -1.75 -3.09 42.84
N ASP A 23 -1.00 -4.03 43.41
CA ASP A 23 0.24 -4.61 42.95
C ASP A 23 0.27 -4.91 41.45
N VAL A 24 1.49 -4.84 40.93
CA VAL A 24 1.95 -5.09 39.57
C VAL A 24 1.58 -6.50 39.09
N PRO A 25 1.20 -6.63 37.81
CA PRO A 25 1.87 -7.62 36.98
C PRO A 25 2.50 -6.99 35.74
N VAL A 26 3.75 -7.41 35.55
CA VAL A 26 4.51 -7.47 34.31
C VAL A 26 3.67 -7.96 33.12
N GLU A 27 4.11 -7.59 31.91
CA GLU A 27 3.52 -7.87 30.58
C GLU A 27 2.49 -6.82 30.15
N THR A 28 2.56 -6.21 28.97
CA THR A 28 3.13 -6.62 27.70
C THR A 28 3.63 -5.34 27.04
N HIS A 29 4.74 -5.39 26.30
CA HIS A 29 5.05 -4.39 25.28
C HIS A 29 3.91 -4.45 24.25
N SER A 30 2.80 -3.77 24.55
CA SER A 30 1.70 -3.55 23.62
C SER A 30 2.30 -2.87 22.43
N SER A 31 2.41 -3.67 21.37
CA SER A 31 2.14 -3.29 20.01
C SER A 31 2.69 -1.92 19.70
N ARG A 32 3.88 -1.89 19.10
CA ARG A 32 4.20 -0.83 18.14
C ARG A 32 2.95 -0.64 17.31
N GLU A 33 2.19 0.40 17.63
CA GLU A 33 1.22 0.96 16.72
C GLU A 33 2.08 1.38 15.55
N GLN A 34 2.27 0.47 14.60
CA GLN A 34 2.61 0.79 13.23
C GLN A 34 1.39 1.56 12.74
N SER A 35 1.38 2.82 13.17
CA SER A 35 0.60 3.92 12.71
C SER A 35 0.55 3.79 11.21
N ASN A 36 -0.64 3.36 10.78
CA ASN A 36 -1.02 3.11 9.43
C ASN A 36 -1.10 4.45 8.68
N ASP A 37 0.05 5.09 8.49
CA ASP A 37 0.26 6.10 7.44
C ASP A 37 0.49 5.37 6.12
N ARG A 38 -0.50 4.56 5.72
CA ARG A 38 -0.50 3.88 4.41
C ARG A 38 -1.23 4.70 3.35
N SER A 39 -1.58 5.95 3.64
CA SER A 39 -2.34 6.79 2.70
C SER A 39 -1.48 7.76 1.88
N ALA A 40 -0.17 7.87 2.14
CA ALA A 40 0.71 8.81 1.44
C ALA A 40 1.68 8.19 0.42
N SER A 41 1.78 6.86 0.29
CA SER A 41 2.90 6.20 -0.40
C SER A 41 2.54 5.42 -1.68
N SER A 42 1.62 5.90 -2.52
CA SER A 42 1.41 5.36 -3.89
C SER A 42 2.64 5.47 -4.83
N HIS A 43 3.79 5.89 -4.30
CA HIS A 43 5.06 6.08 -4.99
C HIS A 43 6.22 5.30 -4.36
N HIS A 44 5.97 4.46 -3.36
CA HIS A 44 7.00 3.67 -2.68
C HIS A 44 6.67 2.17 -2.72
N ILE A 45 7.71 1.36 -2.85
CA ILE A 45 7.67 -0.10 -2.96
C ILE A 45 8.60 -0.64 -1.88
N GLU A 46 8.12 -1.61 -1.12
CA GLU A 46 8.93 -2.27 -0.11
C GLU A 46 9.89 -3.26 -0.80
N ILE A 47 11.15 -3.29 -0.37
CA ILE A 47 12.16 -4.22 -0.88
C ILE A 47 12.57 -5.13 0.27
N GLU A 48 12.32 -6.43 0.14
CA GLU A 48 12.57 -7.42 1.18
C GLU A 48 13.27 -8.62 0.55
N ASP A 49 14.46 -8.99 1.05
CA ASP A 49 15.25 -10.14 0.58
C ASP A 49 15.43 -10.21 -0.96
N GLY A 50 15.52 -9.06 -1.61
CA GLY A 50 15.65 -8.95 -3.07
C GLY A 50 14.34 -9.11 -3.85
N ALA A 51 13.21 -9.25 -3.16
CA ALA A 51 11.87 -9.16 -3.71
C ALA A 51 11.31 -7.74 -3.61
N PHE A 52 10.49 -7.35 -4.58
CA PHE A 52 9.80 -6.07 -4.63
C PHE A 52 8.32 -6.27 -4.27
N CYS A 53 7.90 -5.68 -3.15
CA CYS A 53 6.55 -5.73 -2.62
C CYS A 53 5.78 -4.48 -3.06
N VAL A 54 4.95 -4.63 -4.09
CA VAL A 54 4.14 -3.55 -4.67
C VAL A 54 2.71 -3.61 -4.12
N ASP A 55 2.21 -2.48 -3.64
CA ASP A 55 0.82 -2.38 -3.18
C ASP A 55 -0.19 -2.67 -4.31
N SER A 56 -1.26 -3.39 -3.97
CA SER A 56 -2.28 -3.81 -4.94
C SER A 56 -3.03 -2.62 -5.56
N SER A 57 -3.15 -1.49 -4.87
CA SER A 57 -3.73 -0.26 -5.44
C SER A 57 -2.83 0.37 -6.50
N THR A 58 -1.52 0.38 -6.28
CA THR A 58 -0.51 0.85 -7.25
C THR A 58 -0.52 -0.04 -8.48
N LEU A 59 -0.46 -1.37 -8.30
CA LEU A 59 -0.46 -2.32 -9.40
C LEU A 59 -1.81 -2.36 -10.13
N GLY A 60 -2.93 -2.29 -9.39
CA GLY A 60 -4.28 -2.25 -9.94
C GLY A 60 -4.52 -1.02 -10.80
N SER A 61 -4.09 0.16 -10.32
CA SER A 61 -4.15 1.40 -11.10
C SER A 61 -3.27 1.32 -12.37
N LEU A 62 -2.12 0.65 -12.28
CA LEU A 62 -1.20 0.48 -13.42
C LEU A 62 -1.75 -0.48 -14.48
N LEU A 63 -2.39 -1.58 -14.07
CA LEU A 63 -2.88 -2.60 -15.00
C LEU A 63 -4.36 -2.47 -15.36
N HIS A 64 -5.06 -1.49 -14.78
CA HIS A 64 -6.51 -1.32 -14.88
C HIS A 64 -7.28 -2.55 -14.35
N ILE A 65 -6.85 -3.03 -13.18
CA ILE A 65 -7.43 -4.18 -12.47
C ILE A 65 -7.89 -3.68 -11.09
N HIS A 66 -9.02 -4.19 -10.61
CA HIS A 66 -9.48 -3.87 -9.27
C HIS A 66 -8.45 -4.40 -8.22
N PRO A 67 -8.03 -3.61 -7.22
CA PRO A 67 -6.97 -4.02 -6.28
C PRO A 67 -7.26 -5.35 -5.56
N ALA A 68 -8.52 -5.65 -5.27
CA ALA A 68 -8.92 -6.89 -4.62
C ALA A 68 -8.69 -8.15 -5.48
N ASP A 69 -8.64 -8.00 -6.81
CA ASP A 69 -8.49 -9.13 -7.74
C ASP A 69 -7.01 -9.49 -7.98
N ILE A 70 -6.10 -8.57 -7.70
CA ILE A 70 -4.65 -8.73 -7.94
C ILE A 70 -4.10 -10.01 -7.30
N PRO A 71 -4.32 -10.31 -5.99
CA PRO A 71 -3.74 -11.49 -5.36
C PRO A 71 -4.27 -12.79 -5.97
N GLU A 72 -5.56 -12.83 -6.34
CA GLU A 72 -6.13 -13.99 -7.00
C GLU A 72 -5.57 -14.21 -8.40
N LEU A 73 -5.42 -13.14 -9.18
CA LEU A 73 -4.85 -13.21 -10.52
C LEU A 73 -3.35 -13.59 -10.51
N MET A 74 -2.58 -13.15 -9.51
CA MET A 74 -1.20 -13.62 -9.31
C MET A 74 -1.15 -15.11 -8.95
N ARG A 75 -2.03 -15.57 -8.04
CA ARG A 75 -2.14 -17.01 -7.69
C ARG A 75 -2.52 -17.88 -8.89
N LYS A 76 -3.32 -17.36 -9.80
CA LYS A 76 -3.69 -18.02 -11.06
C LYS A 76 -2.63 -17.88 -12.17
N HIS A 77 -1.50 -17.22 -11.90
CA HIS A 77 -0.48 -16.86 -12.89
C HIS A 77 -1.01 -16.05 -14.09
N ALA A 78 -2.15 -15.38 -13.93
CA ALA A 78 -2.73 -14.51 -14.96
C ALA A 78 -2.00 -13.17 -15.03
N ILE A 79 -1.49 -12.69 -13.90
CA ILE A 79 -0.51 -11.59 -13.84
C ILE A 79 0.87 -12.23 -13.67
N THR A 80 1.78 -11.92 -14.57
CA THR A 80 3.20 -12.30 -14.45
C THR A 80 4.07 -11.05 -14.32
N SER A 81 5.26 -11.22 -13.77
CA SER A 81 6.21 -10.12 -13.60
C SER A 81 7.62 -10.52 -13.97
N VAL A 82 8.41 -9.54 -14.39
CA VAL A 82 9.84 -9.64 -14.64
C VAL A 82 10.51 -8.48 -13.91
N CYS A 83 11.50 -8.82 -13.09
CA CYS A 83 12.35 -7.85 -12.43
C CYS A 83 13.74 -7.89 -13.07
N GLU A 84 14.22 -6.72 -13.48
CA GLU A 84 15.58 -6.54 -13.99
C GLU A 84 16.30 -5.52 -13.13
N ARG A 85 17.54 -5.83 -12.75
CA ARG A 85 18.44 -4.92 -12.06
C ARG A 85 19.35 -4.25 -13.09
N GLY A 86 19.41 -2.92 -13.07
CA GLY A 86 20.35 -2.15 -13.88
C GLY A 86 21.79 -2.31 -13.39
N ILE A 87 22.73 -2.18 -14.32
CA ILE A 87 24.17 -2.20 -14.10
C ILE A 87 24.78 -0.96 -14.77
N ASP A 88 26.02 -0.62 -14.43
CA ASP A 88 26.77 0.51 -15.00
C ASP A 88 25.99 1.83 -14.92
N ASP A 89 25.64 2.43 -16.07
CA ASP A 89 24.85 3.69 -16.17
C ASP A 89 23.46 3.61 -15.51
N HIS A 90 23.01 2.40 -15.18
CA HIS A 90 21.74 2.14 -14.51
C HIS A 90 21.91 1.39 -13.18
N GLU A 91 23.13 1.38 -12.62
CA GLU A 91 23.38 0.88 -11.27
C GLU A 91 22.40 1.54 -10.28
N GLY A 92 21.85 0.72 -9.38
CA GLY A 92 20.85 1.13 -8.40
C GLY A 92 19.45 1.40 -8.92
N GLN A 93 19.18 1.13 -10.20
CA GLN A 93 17.84 1.20 -10.76
C GLN A 93 17.29 -0.20 -11.07
N PHE A 94 16.01 -0.38 -10.80
CA PHE A 94 15.28 -1.61 -11.04
C PHE A 94 14.14 -1.35 -12.00
N ARG A 95 13.91 -2.32 -12.89
CA ARG A 95 12.83 -2.27 -13.87
C ARG A 95 11.90 -3.44 -13.63
N LEU A 96 10.72 -3.14 -13.10
CA LEU A 96 9.66 -4.10 -12.89
C LEU A 96 8.70 -4.02 -14.08
N SER A 97 8.49 -5.13 -14.77
CA SER A 97 7.52 -5.23 -15.86
C SER A 97 6.44 -6.24 -15.49
N PHE A 98 5.19 -5.82 -15.51
CA PHE A 98 4.01 -6.64 -15.19
C PHE A 98 3.20 -6.88 -16.45
N PHE A 99 2.72 -8.10 -16.64
CA PHE A 99 1.98 -8.52 -17.84
C PHE A 99 0.62 -9.07 -17.42
N TYR A 100 -0.45 -8.59 -18.07
CA TYR A 100 -1.81 -9.07 -17.85
C TYR A 100 -2.64 -8.87 -19.12
N GLY A 101 -3.12 -9.97 -19.71
CA GLY A 101 -3.81 -9.93 -21.01
C GLY A 101 -2.94 -9.23 -22.06
N ASN A 102 -3.50 -8.20 -22.72
CA ASN A 102 -2.80 -7.39 -23.71
C ASN A 102 -2.19 -6.11 -23.12
N ARG A 103 -2.03 -6.04 -21.79
CA ARG A 103 -1.44 -4.89 -21.09
C ARG A 103 -0.09 -5.24 -20.51
N ARG A 104 0.83 -4.29 -20.59
CA ARG A 104 2.11 -4.33 -19.90
C ARG A 104 2.31 -3.06 -19.08
N GLY A 105 2.30 -3.20 -17.77
CA GLY A 105 2.71 -2.16 -16.83
C GLY A 105 4.22 -2.21 -16.63
N ARG A 106 4.87 -1.06 -16.51
CA ARG A 106 6.30 -0.97 -16.18
C ARG A 106 6.53 0.10 -15.11
N LEU A 107 7.33 -0.27 -14.11
CA LEU A 107 7.82 0.61 -13.07
C LEU A 107 9.35 0.66 -13.15
N ARG A 108 9.91 1.87 -13.04
CA ARG A 108 11.31 2.07 -12.68
C ARG A 108 11.37 2.47 -11.22
N VAL A 109 12.24 1.82 -10.47
CA VAL A 109 12.37 1.97 -9.02
C VAL A 109 13.85 2.16 -8.70
N ASP A 110 14.18 2.99 -7.72
CA ASP A 110 15.55 3.04 -7.18
C ASP A 110 15.77 2.02 -6.04
N GLU A 111 16.99 1.93 -5.54
CA GLU A 111 17.37 1.05 -4.41
C GLU A 111 16.61 1.33 -3.11
N SER A 112 16.07 2.54 -2.95
CA SER A 112 15.29 2.92 -1.78
C SER A 112 13.84 2.47 -1.88
N GLY A 113 13.42 1.92 -3.03
CA GLY A 113 12.02 1.55 -3.29
C GLY A 113 11.17 2.69 -3.86
N ARG A 114 11.77 3.84 -4.21
CA ARG A 114 11.04 4.97 -4.76
C ARG A 114 10.75 4.75 -6.25
N ILE A 115 9.50 4.93 -6.65
CA ILE A 115 9.10 4.85 -8.06
C ILE A 115 9.60 6.09 -8.81
N LEU A 116 10.57 5.90 -9.69
CA LEU A 116 11.13 6.92 -10.58
C LEU A 116 10.24 7.18 -11.79
N GLN A 117 9.65 6.12 -12.33
CA GLN A 117 8.81 6.20 -13.54
C GLN A 117 7.75 5.10 -13.54
N ARG A 118 6.57 5.43 -14.06
CA ARG A 118 5.49 4.49 -14.36
C ARG A 118 5.05 4.64 -15.80
N SER A 119 4.84 3.53 -16.49
CA SER A 119 4.27 3.52 -17.83
C SER A 119 3.42 2.28 -18.05
N VAL A 120 2.42 2.41 -18.91
CA VAL A 120 1.51 1.34 -19.29
C VAL A 120 1.43 1.31 -20.79
N VAL A 121 1.54 0.12 -21.37
CA VAL A 121 1.30 -0.12 -22.78
C VAL A 121 0.13 -1.08 -22.89
N ASP A 122 -0.91 -0.66 -23.59
CA ASP A 122 -2.02 -1.51 -24.00
C ASP A 122 -1.81 -1.87 -25.48
N PHE A 123 -1.63 -3.14 -25.76
CA PHE A 123 -1.43 -3.66 -27.12
C PHE A 123 -2.76 -3.84 -27.87
N GLY A 124 -3.91 -3.59 -27.23
CA GLY A 124 -5.23 -3.78 -27.83
C GLY A 124 -5.50 -5.25 -28.21
N GLU A 125 -6.45 -5.52 -29.11
CA GLU A 125 -6.71 -6.88 -29.61
C GLU A 125 -5.68 -7.37 -30.65
N ARG A 126 -4.72 -6.53 -31.03
CA ARG A 126 -3.75 -6.90 -32.05
C ARG A 126 -2.62 -7.67 -31.36
N PRO A 127 -2.48 -8.99 -31.59
CA PRO A 127 -1.35 -9.71 -31.03
C PRO A 127 -0.06 -9.01 -31.48
N PRO A 128 0.95 -8.86 -30.60
CA PRO A 128 2.23 -8.32 -31.01
C PRO A 128 2.70 -9.16 -32.20
N VAL A 129 2.90 -8.52 -33.35
CA VAL A 129 3.55 -9.14 -34.50
C VAL A 129 4.97 -9.45 -34.07
N MET A 130 5.16 -10.66 -33.56
CA MET A 130 6.47 -11.20 -33.27
C MET A 130 7.13 -11.43 -34.62
N HIS A 131 7.88 -10.44 -35.10
CA HIS A 131 8.85 -10.67 -36.14
C HIS A 131 9.85 -11.69 -35.57
N LYS A 132 9.63 -12.97 -35.90
CA LYS A 132 10.67 -13.98 -35.74
C LYS A 132 11.91 -13.43 -36.46
N PRO A 133 13.08 -13.40 -35.82
CA PRO A 133 14.29 -13.06 -36.54
C PRO A 133 14.42 -14.05 -37.70
N GLN A 134 14.42 -13.54 -38.93
CA GLN A 134 14.92 -14.28 -40.07
C GLN A 134 16.44 -14.28 -39.93
N SER A 135 17.00 -15.37 -39.39
CA SER A 135 18.14 -16.11 -39.94
C SER A 135 18.67 -17.12 -38.93
#